data_AF-A0A2S6R0E8-F1
#
_entry.id   AF-A0A2S6R0E8-F1
#
_cell.length_a   1.000
_cell.length_b   1.000
_cell.length_c   1.000
_cell.angle_alpha   90.00
_cell.angle_beta   90.00
_cell.angle_gamma   90.00
#
_symmetry.space_group_name_H-M   'P 1'
#
loop_
_entity.id
_entity.type
_entity.pdbx_description
1 polymer ?
#
loop_
_entity_poly.entity_id
_entity_poly.type
_entity_poly.pdbx_seq_one_letter_code
_entity_poly.pdbx_strand_id
1 'polypeptide(L)'
;MDKNIYKFIFKHTKGQQIYILLVTVCSMPFYYASLDIPKLIINSALRVDDPAVVGDEFPRPLTILGIEIMDMEQLTLLGALCVIFLFLVLVNGGFKMYINIYKGRMGERMLRRLRYLLYSRILRFPLAHFRKVSQGELIPMITAEVEPLGGFIGDAFAVPALQGGLLLTAIFYIFSQDPMMGVASILLYPIQGYIIPRLQKKVNLLGKARVREVRKLSEKIGESVSGIQEIHANDTAQYELADFSQRLGTIFTIRFQIYNKKFFIKFLNNLLAQLTPFFFFSIGGYLVINDEISLGALVAVLAAYKDLSPPWKALLTYYQIQADSRIKYDQVISQFEPQGLMDEDKQYADADEFESFDGEVAAANLSLQDEDQVTIVNGVNFKFPVSDHVAVVGSSSSGKEELMLMLARLIEPTGGRLNAGGNELSEMPEAVTGRRIGFVGQNAYIFSSSLKDNLLYGLKHRPRDDGDDAPAESSGNPETPETPETPEAPETAETPETSETTEASETQEASET
;
A
#
# COMPACT_ATOMS: atom_id res chain seq x y z
N MET A 1 0.98 -17.38 -3.27
CA MET A 1 0.34 -16.26 -4.02
C MET A 1 1.04 -16.08 -5.36
N ASP A 2 0.51 -15.28 -6.29
CA ASP A 2 1.26 -14.99 -7.51
C ASP A 2 2.54 -14.23 -7.18
N LYS A 3 3.71 -14.75 -7.56
CA LYS A 3 5.03 -14.13 -7.31
C LYS A 3 5.28 -12.84 -8.09
N ASN A 4 4.34 -12.42 -8.95
CA ASN A 4 4.45 -11.22 -9.75
C ASN A 4 3.19 -10.38 -9.57
N ILE A 5 3.36 -9.15 -9.07
CA ILE A 5 2.28 -8.18 -8.86
C ILE A 5 1.44 -7.95 -10.12
N TYR A 6 2.04 -7.92 -11.32
CA TYR A 6 1.28 -7.75 -12.56
C TYR A 6 0.39 -8.94 -12.88
N LYS A 7 0.86 -10.16 -12.60
CA LYS A 7 0.06 -11.37 -12.79
C LYS A 7 -1.12 -11.38 -11.82
N PHE A 8 -0.88 -10.98 -10.57
CA PHE A 8 -1.93 -10.80 -9.57
C PHE A 8 -2.98 -9.75 -9.99
N ILE A 9 -2.54 -8.57 -10.44
CA ILE A 9 -3.41 -7.50 -10.95
C ILE A 9 -4.26 -8.02 -12.11
N PHE A 10 -3.61 -8.59 -13.13
CA PHE A 10 -4.27 -9.01 -14.35
C PHE A 10 -5.30 -10.12 -14.08
N LYS A 11 -4.94 -11.14 -13.28
CA LYS A 11 -5.83 -12.24 -12.90
C LYS A 11 -7.13 -11.75 -12.27
N HIS A 12 -7.07 -10.70 -11.46
CA HIS A 12 -8.20 -10.22 -10.67
C HIS A 12 -8.92 -8.99 -11.25
N THR A 13 -8.33 -8.28 -12.23
CA THR A 13 -8.90 -7.02 -12.75
C THR A 13 -8.98 -6.93 -14.28
N LYS A 14 -8.66 -8.00 -15.04
CA LYS A 14 -8.59 -7.99 -16.52
C LYS A 14 -9.73 -7.20 -17.20
N GLY A 15 -11.00 -7.50 -16.86
CA GLY A 15 -12.14 -6.83 -17.47
C GLY A 15 -12.21 -5.32 -17.18
N GLN A 16 -11.88 -4.91 -15.96
CA GLN A 16 -11.86 -3.50 -15.56
C GLN A 16 -10.71 -2.73 -16.22
N GLN A 17 -9.55 -3.37 -16.38
CA GLN A 17 -8.40 -2.81 -17.07
C GLN A 17 -8.67 -2.64 -18.57
N ILE A 18 -9.29 -3.62 -19.22
CA ILE A 18 -9.67 -3.49 -20.65
C ILE A 18 -10.65 -2.33 -20.82
N TYR A 19 -11.66 -2.22 -19.94
CA TYR A 19 -12.62 -1.12 -19.98
C TYR A 19 -11.95 0.26 -19.83
N ILE A 20 -11.05 0.43 -18.86
CA ILE A 20 -10.38 1.73 -18.66
C ILE A 20 -9.47 2.09 -19.84
N LEU A 21 -8.83 1.09 -20.47
CA LEU A 21 -8.03 1.29 -21.68
C LEU A 21 -8.91 1.76 -22.85
N LEU A 22 -10.08 1.16 -23.04
CA LEU A 22 -11.02 1.59 -24.08
C LEU A 22 -11.50 3.02 -23.87
N VAL A 23 -11.88 3.39 -22.64
CA VAL A 23 -12.27 4.77 -22.29
C VAL A 23 -11.12 5.75 -22.53
N THR A 24 -9.89 5.34 -22.20
CA THR A 24 -8.69 6.14 -22.45
C THR A 24 -8.47 6.39 -23.93
N VAL A 25 -8.56 5.35 -24.77
CA VAL A 25 -8.44 5.49 -26.23
C VAL A 25 -9.54 6.39 -26.80
N CYS A 26 -10.78 6.26 -26.31
CA CYS A 26 -11.90 7.11 -26.72
C CYS A 26 -11.69 8.60 -26.37
N SER A 27 -10.87 8.92 -25.36
CA SER A 27 -10.57 10.31 -24.99
C SER A 27 -9.55 10.99 -25.91
N MET A 28 -8.71 10.22 -26.63
CA MET A 28 -7.60 10.78 -27.41
C MET A 28 -8.03 11.67 -28.59
N PRO A 29 -9.10 11.36 -29.36
CA PRO A 29 -9.59 12.26 -30.41
C PRO A 29 -10.04 13.62 -29.89
N PHE A 30 -10.70 13.66 -28.73
CA PHE A 30 -11.13 14.92 -28.09
C PHE A 30 -9.94 15.73 -27.59
N TYR A 31 -8.90 15.05 -27.09
CA TYR A 31 -7.67 15.71 -26.73
C TYR A 31 -6.95 16.30 -27.95
N TYR A 32 -6.83 15.55 -29.05
CA TYR A 32 -6.28 16.04 -30.30
C TYR A 32 -7.04 17.26 -30.81
N ALA A 33 -8.38 17.20 -30.86
CA ALA A 33 -9.21 18.33 -31.28
C ALA A 33 -8.97 19.57 -30.39
N SER A 34 -8.81 19.38 -29.08
CA SER A 34 -8.57 20.50 -28.16
C SER A 34 -7.23 21.22 -28.38
N LEU A 35 -6.23 20.52 -28.93
CA LEU A 35 -4.93 21.13 -29.30
C LEU A 35 -5.03 21.96 -30.59
N ASP A 36 -5.95 21.61 -31.50
CA ASP A 36 -6.12 22.27 -32.79
C ASP A 36 -6.96 23.56 -32.70
N ILE A 37 -7.93 23.64 -31.77
CA ILE A 37 -8.80 24.83 -31.65
C ILE A 37 -8.03 26.15 -31.42
N PRO A 38 -7.01 26.24 -30.53
CA PRO A 38 -6.23 27.47 -30.38
C PRO A 38 -5.58 27.95 -31.69
N LYS A 39 -5.12 27.01 -32.54
CA LYS A 39 -4.58 27.33 -33.86
C LYS A 39 -5.65 27.90 -34.77
N LEU A 40 -6.84 27.28 -34.81
CA LEU A 40 -7.98 27.77 -35.60
C LEU A 40 -8.43 29.17 -35.15
N ILE A 41 -8.45 29.44 -33.85
CA ILE A 41 -8.76 30.78 -33.32
C ILE A 41 -7.75 31.81 -33.85
N ILE A 42 -6.45 31.51 -33.79
CA ILE A 42 -5.41 32.44 -34.23
C ILE A 42 -5.44 32.64 -35.75
N ASN A 43 -5.50 31.55 -36.53
CA ASN A 43 -5.37 31.62 -38.00
C ASN A 43 -6.65 32.03 -38.72
N SER A 44 -7.82 31.66 -38.19
CA SER A 44 -9.10 31.86 -38.89
C SER A 44 -9.94 32.99 -38.33
N ALA A 45 -9.87 33.28 -37.03
CA ALA A 45 -10.71 34.30 -36.40
C ALA A 45 -9.95 35.61 -36.07
N LEU A 46 -8.67 35.52 -35.66
CA LEU A 46 -7.87 36.67 -35.25
C LEU A 46 -6.98 37.26 -36.34
N ARG A 47 -6.81 36.57 -37.48
CA ARG A 47 -6.06 37.11 -38.62
C ARG A 47 -6.81 38.29 -39.22
N VAL A 48 -6.10 39.40 -39.42
CA VAL A 48 -6.60 40.59 -40.11
C VAL A 48 -6.47 40.34 -41.62
N ASP A 49 -7.49 40.70 -42.39
CA ASP A 49 -7.55 40.54 -43.84
C ASP A 49 -6.27 41.10 -44.49
N ASP A 50 -5.58 40.28 -45.27
CA ASP A 50 -4.45 40.71 -46.09
C ASP A 50 -4.96 41.07 -47.51
N PRO A 51 -4.94 42.36 -47.91
CA PRO A 51 -5.42 42.79 -49.23
C PRO A 51 -4.65 42.16 -50.40
N ALA A 52 -3.48 41.56 -50.15
CA ALA A 52 -2.67 40.88 -51.15
C ALA A 52 -3.11 39.43 -51.44
N VAL A 53 -4.00 38.85 -50.62
CA VAL A 53 -4.43 37.45 -50.72
C VAL A 53 -5.90 37.38 -51.16
N VAL A 54 -6.12 36.97 -52.41
CA VAL A 54 -7.48 36.81 -52.98
C VAL A 54 -8.23 35.71 -52.21
N GLY A 55 -9.39 36.06 -51.63
CA GLY A 55 -10.21 35.13 -50.85
C GLY A 55 -9.97 35.15 -49.34
N ASP A 56 -9.15 36.07 -48.82
CA ASP A 56 -8.90 36.27 -47.39
C ASP A 56 -9.97 37.15 -46.71
N GLU A 57 -11.08 37.43 -47.38
CA GLU A 57 -12.19 38.27 -46.90
C GLU A 57 -13.21 37.44 -46.09
N PHE A 58 -13.77 38.02 -45.03
CA PHE A 58 -14.91 37.43 -44.32
C PHE A 58 -16.20 37.52 -45.15
N PRO A 59 -17.13 36.55 -45.04
CA PRO A 59 -17.19 35.45 -44.07
C PRO A 59 -16.36 34.21 -44.45
N ARG A 60 -15.90 33.46 -43.44
CA ARG A 60 -15.08 32.23 -43.62
C ARG A 60 -15.80 31.00 -43.07
N PRO A 61 -15.59 29.80 -43.65
CA PRO A 61 -16.21 28.57 -43.16
C PRO A 61 -15.60 28.14 -41.82
N LEU A 62 -16.45 27.72 -40.89
CA LEU A 62 -16.04 26.98 -39.71
C LEU A 62 -15.58 25.57 -40.14
N THR A 63 -14.28 25.36 -40.20
CA THR A 63 -13.68 24.06 -40.53
C THR A 63 -13.24 23.34 -39.25
N ILE A 64 -13.94 22.24 -38.90
CA ILE A 64 -13.56 21.37 -37.77
C ILE A 64 -13.12 20.03 -38.33
N LEU A 65 -11.90 19.57 -38.00
CA LEU A 65 -11.36 18.29 -38.48
C LEU A 65 -11.39 18.14 -40.01
N GLY A 66 -11.32 19.26 -40.75
CA GLY A 66 -11.37 19.28 -42.22
C GLY A 66 -12.76 19.30 -42.85
N ILE A 67 -13.83 19.41 -42.06
CA ILE A 67 -15.22 19.53 -42.57
C ILE A 67 -15.67 20.98 -42.44
N GLU A 68 -16.03 21.60 -43.56
CA GLU A 68 -16.64 22.93 -43.62
C GLU A 68 -18.10 22.84 -43.20
N ILE A 69 -18.49 23.60 -42.17
CA ILE A 69 -19.83 23.54 -41.60
C ILE A 69 -20.69 24.69 -42.12
N MET A 70 -20.29 25.94 -41.83
CA MET A 70 -21.03 27.16 -42.18
C MET A 70 -20.08 28.35 -42.27
N ASP A 71 -20.34 29.25 -43.21
CA ASP A 71 -19.70 30.56 -43.28
C ASP A 71 -20.20 31.47 -42.17
N MET A 72 -19.27 32.08 -41.44
CA MET A 72 -19.58 32.95 -40.31
C MET A 72 -18.85 34.28 -40.39
N GLU A 73 -19.50 35.32 -39.89
CA GLU A 73 -18.85 36.60 -39.60
C GLU A 73 -17.78 36.42 -38.51
N GLN A 74 -16.74 37.27 -38.52
CA GLN A 74 -15.56 37.14 -37.68
C GLN A 74 -15.87 36.99 -36.17
N LEU A 75 -16.75 37.83 -35.63
CA LEU A 75 -17.14 37.78 -34.21
C LEU A 75 -17.90 36.49 -33.86
N THR A 76 -18.76 36.02 -34.76
CA THR A 76 -19.55 34.79 -34.58
C THR A 76 -18.65 33.56 -34.67
N LEU A 77 -17.70 33.53 -35.61
CA LEU A 77 -16.70 32.47 -35.74
C LEU A 77 -15.82 32.37 -34.48
N LEU A 78 -15.34 33.51 -33.97
CA LEU A 78 -14.57 33.57 -32.73
C LEU A 78 -15.37 33.04 -31.54
N GLY A 79 -16.61 33.49 -31.39
CA GLY A 79 -17.52 33.03 -30.33
C GLY A 79 -17.75 31.52 -30.40
N ALA A 80 -18.03 30.98 -31.59
CA ALA A 80 -18.22 29.55 -31.81
C ALA A 80 -16.98 28.73 -31.43
N LEU A 81 -15.79 29.12 -31.90
CA LEU A 81 -14.53 28.44 -31.58
C LEU A 81 -14.20 28.47 -30.09
N CYS A 82 -14.46 29.59 -29.40
CA CYS A 82 -14.28 29.69 -27.95
C CYS A 82 -15.23 28.75 -27.18
N VAL A 83 -16.50 28.65 -27.60
CA VAL A 83 -17.48 27.73 -26.99
C VAL A 83 -17.09 26.28 -27.25
N ILE A 84 -16.65 25.94 -28.47
CA ILE A 84 -16.15 24.60 -28.82
C ILE A 84 -14.90 24.26 -27.99
N PHE A 85 -13.96 25.20 -27.85
CA PHE A 85 -12.78 25.02 -27.00
C PHE A 85 -13.18 24.71 -25.56
N LEU A 86 -14.08 25.51 -24.98
CA LEU A 86 -14.56 25.30 -23.61
C LEU A 86 -15.27 23.94 -23.46
N PHE A 87 -16.09 23.56 -24.44
CA PHE A 87 -16.75 22.25 -24.48
C PHE A 87 -15.73 21.11 -24.50
N LEU A 88 -14.71 21.17 -25.35
CA LEU A 88 -13.65 20.16 -25.40
C LEU A 88 -12.83 20.10 -24.11
N VAL A 89 -12.55 21.24 -23.48
CA VAL A 89 -11.89 21.29 -22.16
C VAL A 89 -12.73 20.57 -21.11
N LEU A 90 -14.05 20.79 -21.09
CA LEU A 90 -14.98 20.11 -20.18
C LEU A 90 -15.05 18.60 -20.46
N VAL A 91 -15.12 18.19 -21.73
CA VAL A 91 -15.13 16.78 -22.13
C VAL A 91 -13.84 16.07 -21.71
N ASN A 92 -12.68 16.65 -22.01
CA ASN A 92 -11.37 16.10 -21.61
C ASN A 92 -11.22 16.06 -20.09
N GLY A 93 -11.68 17.11 -19.39
CA GLY A 93 -11.74 17.14 -17.93
C GLY A 93 -12.64 16.03 -17.36
N GLY A 94 -13.79 15.80 -17.98
CA GLY A 94 -14.73 14.74 -17.64
C GLY A 94 -14.13 13.33 -17.82
N PHE A 95 -13.50 13.05 -18.96
CA PHE A 95 -12.78 11.80 -19.18
C PHE A 95 -11.68 11.58 -18.13
N LYS A 96 -10.85 12.61 -17.89
CA LYS A 96 -9.78 12.55 -16.90
C LYS A 96 -10.31 12.30 -15.50
N MET A 97 -11.40 12.97 -15.10
CA MET A 97 -12.07 12.75 -13.82
C MET A 97 -12.58 11.31 -13.71
N TYR A 98 -13.32 10.83 -14.72
CA TYR A 98 -13.89 9.49 -14.74
C TYR A 98 -12.80 8.41 -14.64
N ILE A 99 -11.75 8.50 -15.46
CA ILE A 99 -10.62 7.54 -15.44
C ILE A 99 -9.95 7.54 -14.07
N ASN A 100 -9.69 8.70 -13.47
CA ASN A 100 -9.04 8.79 -12.16
C ASN A 100 -9.89 8.24 -11.01
N ILE A 101 -11.21 8.50 -11.01
CA ILE A 101 -12.12 7.93 -10.00
C ILE A 101 -12.22 6.41 -10.19
N TYR A 102 -12.36 5.95 -11.43
CA TYR A 102 -12.51 4.53 -11.73
C TYR A 102 -11.27 3.73 -11.30
N LYS A 103 -10.06 4.20 -11.65
CA LYS A 103 -8.82 3.54 -11.23
C LYS A 103 -8.64 3.55 -9.70
N GLY A 104 -9.06 4.62 -9.01
CA GLY A 104 -9.02 4.69 -7.55
C GLY A 104 -9.93 3.64 -6.89
N ARG A 105 -11.19 3.55 -7.35
CA ARG A 105 -12.14 2.51 -6.88
C ARG A 105 -11.66 1.10 -7.18
N MET A 106 -10.94 0.89 -8.28
CA MET A 106 -10.34 -0.41 -8.61
C MET A 106 -9.16 -0.72 -7.67
N GLY A 107 -8.28 0.25 -7.41
CA GLY A 107 -7.18 0.14 -6.45
C GLY A 107 -7.66 -0.27 -5.06
N GLU A 108 -8.68 0.42 -4.52
CA GLU A 108 -9.26 0.09 -3.21
C GLU A 108 -9.88 -1.31 -3.14
N ARG A 109 -10.62 -1.71 -4.18
CA ARG A 109 -11.20 -3.06 -4.25
C ARG A 109 -10.10 -4.14 -4.24
N MET A 110 -8.99 -3.88 -4.91
CA MET A 110 -7.85 -4.78 -4.93
C MET A 110 -7.05 -4.78 -3.64
N LEU A 111 -6.89 -3.62 -3.00
CA LEU A 111 -6.27 -3.50 -1.67
C LEU A 111 -7.05 -4.30 -0.63
N ARG A 112 -8.39 -4.16 -0.62
CA ARG A 112 -9.28 -4.95 0.23
C ARG A 112 -9.08 -6.46 0.02
N ARG A 113 -9.00 -6.90 -1.24
CA ARG A 113 -8.75 -8.31 -1.58
C ARG A 113 -7.36 -8.77 -1.11
N LEU A 114 -6.32 -7.97 -1.33
CA LEU A 114 -4.97 -8.30 -0.88
C LEU A 114 -4.93 -8.45 0.65
N ARG A 115 -5.53 -7.51 1.40
CA ARG A 115 -5.62 -7.58 2.86
C ARG A 115 -6.35 -8.83 3.32
N TYR A 116 -7.47 -9.18 2.69
CA TYR A 116 -8.20 -10.42 2.98
C TYR A 116 -7.33 -11.66 2.77
N LEU A 117 -6.62 -11.73 1.63
CA LEU A 117 -5.73 -12.86 1.33
C LEU A 117 -4.59 -12.97 2.34
N LEU A 118 -3.98 -11.85 2.72
CA LEU A 118 -2.91 -11.84 3.72
C LEU A 118 -3.42 -12.28 5.09
N TYR A 119 -4.59 -11.77 5.51
CA TYR A 119 -5.22 -12.17 6.76
C TYR A 119 -5.58 -13.67 6.78
N SER A 120 -6.16 -14.19 5.69
CA SER A 120 -6.47 -15.62 5.56
C SER A 120 -5.22 -16.51 5.67
N ARG A 121 -4.05 -16.01 5.26
CA ARG A 121 -2.78 -16.73 5.41
C ARG A 121 -2.24 -16.69 6.83
N ILE A 122 -2.36 -15.57 7.53
CA ILE A 122 -1.97 -15.50 8.94
C ILE A 122 -2.68 -16.58 9.75
N LEU A 123 -3.98 -16.80 9.49
CA LEU A 123 -4.75 -17.86 10.16
C LEU A 123 -4.25 -19.29 9.88
N ARG A 124 -3.36 -19.48 8.91
CA ARG A 124 -2.76 -20.77 8.54
C ARG A 124 -1.29 -20.90 8.95
N PHE A 125 -0.71 -19.87 9.58
CA PHE A 125 0.68 -19.91 10.03
C PHE A 125 0.84 -20.91 11.18
N PRO A 126 1.92 -21.70 11.20
CA PRO A 126 2.20 -22.58 12.33
C PRO A 126 2.50 -21.77 13.59
N LEU A 127 2.11 -22.29 14.77
CA LEU A 127 2.33 -21.58 16.04
C LEU A 127 3.79 -21.22 16.32
N ALA A 128 4.74 -22.08 15.90
CA ALA A 128 6.17 -21.82 16.03
C ALA A 128 6.59 -20.51 15.36
N HIS A 129 5.95 -20.15 14.24
CA HIS A 129 6.22 -18.90 13.52
C HIS A 129 5.71 -17.68 14.30
N PHE A 130 4.54 -17.78 14.96
CA PHE A 130 4.00 -16.70 15.78
C PHE A 130 4.82 -16.39 17.04
N ARG A 131 5.58 -17.37 17.54
CA ARG A 131 6.53 -17.13 18.66
C ARG A 131 7.72 -16.26 18.24
N LYS A 132 8.06 -16.24 16.95
CA LYS A 132 9.25 -15.55 16.40
C LYS A 132 8.90 -14.19 15.81
N VAL A 133 7.71 -14.06 15.21
CA VAL A 133 7.29 -12.82 14.55
C VAL A 133 6.44 -11.98 15.50
N SER A 134 6.89 -10.74 15.73
CA SER A 134 6.16 -9.81 16.59
C SER A 134 4.83 -9.37 15.95
N GLN A 135 3.81 -9.13 16.77
CA GLN A 135 2.56 -8.51 16.29
C GLN A 135 2.80 -7.13 15.66
N GLY A 136 3.80 -6.39 16.17
CA GLY A 136 4.26 -5.12 15.64
C GLY A 136 4.90 -5.20 14.26
N GLU A 137 5.26 -6.40 13.78
CA GLU A 137 5.71 -6.63 12.41
C GLU A 137 4.53 -7.02 11.50
N LEU A 138 3.67 -7.95 11.93
CA LEU A 138 2.56 -8.45 11.10
C LEU A 138 1.49 -7.38 10.83
N ILE A 139 1.15 -6.56 11.82
CA ILE A 139 0.09 -5.55 11.69
C ILE A 139 0.44 -4.50 10.63
N PRO A 140 1.63 -3.84 10.67
CA PRO A 140 2.03 -2.91 9.61
C PRO A 140 2.12 -3.56 8.22
N MET A 141 2.44 -4.85 8.14
CA MET A 141 2.51 -5.56 6.86
C MET A 141 1.15 -5.67 6.17
N ILE A 142 0.05 -5.89 6.91
CA ILE A 142 -1.31 -5.91 6.34
C ILE A 142 -1.90 -4.50 6.17
N THR A 143 -1.45 -3.54 6.97
CA THR A 143 -2.02 -2.18 6.96
C THR A 143 -1.22 -1.24 6.07
N ALA A 144 -0.08 -0.76 6.55
CA ALA A 144 0.71 0.31 5.97
C ALA A 144 1.60 -0.12 4.79
N GLU A 145 2.19 -1.33 4.82
CA GLU A 145 3.14 -1.73 3.77
C GLU A 145 2.46 -2.11 2.46
N VAL A 146 1.21 -2.60 2.52
CA VAL A 146 0.39 -2.92 1.34
C VAL A 146 -0.41 -1.74 0.80
N GLU A 147 -0.59 -0.66 1.57
CA GLU A 147 -1.35 0.52 1.14
C GLU A 147 -0.80 1.14 -0.16
N PRO A 148 0.53 1.36 -0.31
CA PRO A 148 1.09 1.81 -1.59
C PRO A 148 0.86 0.85 -2.76
N LEU A 149 0.72 -0.45 -2.48
CA LEU A 149 0.42 -1.45 -3.51
C LEU A 149 -1.00 -1.25 -4.04
N GLY A 150 -1.97 -0.91 -3.19
CA GLY A 150 -3.32 -0.56 -3.59
C GLY A 150 -3.37 0.58 -4.63
N GLY A 151 -2.63 1.66 -4.36
CA GLY A 151 -2.48 2.78 -5.30
C GLY A 151 -1.84 2.35 -6.63
N PHE A 152 -0.75 1.59 -6.57
CA PHE A 152 -0.07 1.12 -7.78
C PHE A 152 -0.93 0.16 -8.61
N ILE A 153 -1.73 -0.72 -8.00
CA ILE A 153 -2.62 -1.64 -8.72
C ILE A 153 -3.62 -0.88 -9.61
N GLY A 154 -4.15 0.24 -9.11
CA GLY A 154 -4.99 1.16 -9.89
C GLY A 154 -4.24 1.80 -11.06
N ASP A 155 -2.99 2.19 -10.83
CA ASP A 155 -2.17 2.92 -11.81
C ASP A 155 -1.47 2.03 -12.85
N ALA A 156 -1.27 0.74 -12.57
CA ALA A 156 -0.42 -0.19 -13.32
C ALA A 156 -0.63 -0.20 -14.84
N PHE A 157 -1.86 -0.10 -15.31
CA PHE A 157 -2.17 -0.02 -16.74
C PHE A 157 -2.82 1.31 -17.13
N ALA A 158 -3.59 1.92 -16.22
CA ALA A 158 -4.30 3.17 -16.45
C ALA A 158 -3.34 4.34 -16.71
N VAL A 159 -2.26 4.48 -15.93
CA VAL A 159 -1.34 5.61 -16.05
C VAL A 159 -0.50 5.53 -17.31
N PRO A 160 0.15 4.39 -17.65
CA PRO A 160 0.86 4.26 -18.91
C PRO A 160 -0.02 4.50 -20.12
N ALA A 161 -1.25 4.00 -20.12
CA ALA A 161 -2.17 4.19 -21.22
C ALA A 161 -2.64 5.64 -21.36
N LEU A 162 -3.05 6.27 -20.25
CA LEU A 162 -3.53 7.65 -20.28
C LEU A 162 -2.38 8.62 -20.60
N GLN A 163 -1.29 8.57 -19.83
CA GLN A 163 -0.19 9.52 -19.98
C GLN A 163 0.63 9.23 -21.24
N GLY A 164 0.82 7.95 -21.58
CA GLY A 164 1.45 7.56 -22.85
C GLY A 164 0.59 7.96 -24.05
N GLY A 165 -0.73 7.77 -23.98
CA GLY A 165 -1.65 8.20 -25.04
C GLY A 165 -1.67 9.72 -25.22
N LEU A 166 -1.74 10.49 -24.13
CA LEU A 166 -1.64 11.95 -24.19
C LEU A 166 -0.31 12.41 -24.79
N LEU A 167 0.80 11.81 -24.36
CA LEU A 167 2.14 12.12 -24.88
C LEU A 167 2.23 11.82 -26.39
N LEU A 168 1.77 10.65 -26.82
CA LEU A 168 1.77 10.24 -28.22
C LEU A 168 0.87 11.13 -29.07
N THR A 169 -0.31 11.51 -28.57
CA THR A 169 -1.24 12.40 -29.26
C THR A 169 -0.66 13.79 -29.45
N ALA A 170 -0.02 14.35 -28.40
CA ALA A 170 0.64 15.65 -28.48
C ALA A 170 1.86 15.62 -29.42
N ILE A 171 2.68 14.57 -29.38
CA ILE A 171 3.78 14.36 -30.34
C ILE A 171 3.22 14.30 -31.77
N PHE A 172 2.22 13.44 -32.01
CA PHE A 172 1.60 13.29 -33.31
C PHE A 172 1.03 14.60 -33.83
N TYR A 173 0.38 15.39 -32.97
CA TYR A 173 -0.10 16.72 -33.30
C TYR A 173 1.04 17.64 -33.74
N ILE A 174 2.12 17.76 -32.97
CA ILE A 174 3.26 18.62 -33.32
C ILE A 174 3.89 18.19 -34.66
N PHE A 175 4.11 16.89 -34.87
CA PHE A 175 4.67 16.37 -36.12
C PHE A 175 3.77 16.60 -37.33
N SER A 176 2.45 16.59 -37.13
CA SER A 176 1.48 16.87 -38.20
C SER A 176 1.49 18.36 -38.60
N GLN A 177 1.95 19.26 -37.73
CA GLN A 177 2.07 20.69 -38.06
C GLN A 177 3.37 20.97 -38.81
N ASP A 178 4.50 20.54 -38.25
CA ASP A 178 5.81 20.69 -38.89
C ASP A 178 6.77 19.58 -38.38
N PRO A 179 7.33 18.74 -39.28
CA PRO A 179 8.22 17.67 -38.88
C PRO A 179 9.50 18.16 -38.16
N MET A 180 10.03 19.33 -38.52
CA MET A 180 11.26 19.86 -37.94
C MET A 180 11.05 20.30 -36.48
N MET A 181 9.95 20.98 -36.21
CA MET A 181 9.49 21.33 -34.86
C MET A 181 9.14 20.08 -34.03
N GLY A 182 8.56 19.05 -34.67
CA GLY A 182 8.36 17.72 -34.09
C GLY A 182 9.66 17.10 -33.58
N VAL A 183 10.70 17.05 -34.42
CA VAL A 183 12.02 16.53 -34.03
C VAL A 183 12.62 17.36 -32.90
N ALA A 184 12.56 18.69 -33.00
CA ALA A 184 13.07 19.59 -31.96
C ALA A 184 12.37 19.37 -30.61
N SER A 185 11.06 19.05 -30.61
CA SER A 185 10.29 18.78 -29.39
C SER A 185 10.73 17.51 -28.65
N ILE A 186 11.17 16.48 -29.39
CA ILE A 186 11.58 15.19 -28.81
C ILE A 186 13.07 15.16 -28.48
N LEU A 187 13.89 15.98 -29.14
CA LEU A 187 15.35 15.92 -29.06
C LEU A 187 15.92 15.87 -27.63
N LEU A 188 15.30 16.60 -26.70
CA LEU A 188 15.75 16.65 -25.30
C LEU A 188 15.22 15.51 -24.42
N TYR A 189 14.19 14.75 -24.84
CA TYR A 189 13.63 13.68 -24.02
C TYR A 189 14.56 12.48 -23.81
N PRO A 190 15.30 11.96 -24.80
CA PRO A 190 16.29 10.90 -24.57
C PRO A 190 17.34 11.31 -23.53
N ILE A 191 17.80 12.56 -23.59
CA ILE A 191 18.78 13.12 -22.64
C ILE A 191 18.15 13.17 -21.23
N GLN A 192 16.93 13.67 -21.10
CA GLN A 192 16.19 13.68 -19.84
C GLN A 192 15.97 12.24 -19.30
N GLY A 193 15.55 11.31 -20.17
CA GLY A 193 15.28 9.91 -19.85
C GLY A 193 16.52 9.13 -19.43
N TYR A 194 17.72 9.55 -19.85
CA TYR A 194 18.97 8.93 -19.43
C TYR A 194 19.55 9.55 -18.13
N ILE A 195 19.54 10.89 -18.03
CA ILE A 195 20.19 11.62 -16.93
C ILE A 195 19.32 11.63 -15.67
N ILE A 196 18.02 11.97 -15.81
CA ILE A 196 17.14 12.18 -14.66
C ILE A 196 16.97 10.90 -13.82
N PRO A 197 16.70 9.71 -14.41
CA PRO A 197 16.57 8.48 -13.61
C PRO A 197 17.85 8.09 -12.86
N ARG A 198 19.04 8.36 -13.43
CA ARG A 198 20.32 8.10 -12.74
C ARG A 198 20.51 8.99 -11.53
N LEU A 199 20.20 10.28 -11.64
CA LEU A 199 20.26 11.20 -10.51
C LEU A 199 19.20 10.84 -9.46
N GLN A 200 17.99 10.52 -9.90
CA GLN A 200 16.90 10.11 -9.03
C GLN A 200 17.23 8.82 -8.26
N LYS A 201 17.91 7.85 -8.88
CA LYS A 201 18.36 6.63 -8.19
C LYS A 201 19.22 6.94 -6.97
N LYS A 202 20.11 7.94 -7.04
CA LYS A 202 20.92 8.38 -5.90
C LYS A 202 20.07 8.97 -4.77
N VAL A 203 19.05 9.77 -5.12
CA VAL A 203 18.09 10.33 -4.14
C VAL A 203 17.29 9.22 -3.49
N ASN A 204 16.84 8.23 -4.26
CA ASN A 204 16.06 7.10 -3.75
C ASN A 204 16.90 6.22 -2.80
N LEU A 205 18.19 6.01 -3.09
CA LEU A 205 19.10 5.30 -2.17
C LEU A 205 19.27 6.04 -0.83
N LEU A 206 19.44 7.36 -0.86
CA LEU A 206 19.44 8.18 0.36
C LEU A 206 18.09 8.12 1.08
N GLY A 207 16.98 8.10 0.34
CA GLY A 207 15.64 7.91 0.90
C GLY A 207 15.50 6.57 1.64
N LYS A 208 16.03 5.49 1.08
CA LYS A 208 16.08 4.16 1.74
C LYS A 208 16.96 4.19 2.99
N ALA A 209 18.15 4.82 2.93
CA ALA A 209 19.02 4.98 4.09
C ALA A 209 18.31 5.77 5.21
N ARG A 210 17.62 6.86 4.87
CA ARG A 210 16.82 7.65 5.82
C ARG A 210 15.76 6.80 6.51
N VAL A 211 14.99 6.00 5.76
CA VAL A 211 13.96 5.14 6.36
C VAL A 211 14.56 4.12 7.31
N ARG A 212 15.72 3.53 6.98
CA ARG A 212 16.44 2.61 7.86
C ARG A 212 16.86 3.27 9.17
N GLU A 213 17.46 4.47 9.10
CA GLU A 213 17.89 5.18 10.32
C GLU A 213 16.70 5.64 11.17
N VAL A 214 15.56 5.98 10.55
CA VAL A 214 14.31 6.26 11.29
C VAL A 214 13.78 5.01 12.00
N ARG A 215 13.84 3.83 11.37
CA ARG A 215 13.45 2.57 12.04
C ARG A 215 14.31 2.27 13.27
N LYS A 216 15.64 2.39 13.14
CA LYS A 216 16.57 2.26 14.28
C LYS A 216 16.29 3.27 15.39
N LEU A 217 15.89 4.49 15.03
CA LEU A 217 15.48 5.51 16.00
C LEU A 217 14.22 5.06 16.75
N SER A 218 13.22 4.53 16.05
CA SER A 218 12.01 3.97 16.66
C SER A 218 12.28 2.76 17.56
N GLU A 219 13.17 1.85 17.13
CA GLU A 219 13.62 0.72 17.94
C GLU A 219 14.26 1.20 19.24
N LYS A 220 15.18 2.18 19.17
CA LYS A 220 15.81 2.78 20.36
C LYS A 220 14.78 3.45 21.28
N ILE A 221 13.78 4.14 20.73
CA ILE A 221 12.68 4.70 21.55
C ILE A 221 11.93 3.58 22.28
N GLY A 222 11.60 2.48 21.59
CA GLY A 222 10.94 1.33 22.21
C GLY A 222 11.78 0.68 23.31
N GLU A 223 13.09 0.55 23.09
CA GLU A 223 14.06 0.07 24.07
C GLU A 223 14.13 0.99 25.30
N SER A 224 14.29 2.30 25.10
CA SER A 224 14.37 3.26 26.20
C SER A 224 13.06 3.35 27.00
N VAL A 225 11.90 3.21 26.36
CA VAL A 225 10.59 3.17 27.06
C VAL A 225 10.45 1.87 27.85
N SER A 226 10.83 0.73 27.27
CA SER A 226 10.74 -0.57 27.96
C SER A 226 11.72 -0.67 29.13
N GLY A 227 12.91 -0.07 28.98
CA GLY A 227 13.97 -0.01 30.00
C GLY A 227 13.95 1.26 30.85
N ILE A 228 12.84 2.01 30.89
CA ILE A 228 12.79 3.32 31.54
C ILE A 228 13.14 3.26 33.04
N GLN A 229 12.77 2.16 33.69
CA GLN A 229 13.12 1.91 35.09
C GLN A 229 14.64 1.84 35.27
N GLU A 230 15.35 1.12 34.40
CA GLU A 230 16.81 1.01 34.45
C GLU A 230 17.49 2.36 34.17
N ILE A 231 16.95 3.15 33.23
CA ILE A 231 17.47 4.48 32.91
C ILE A 231 17.36 5.40 34.14
N HIS A 232 16.22 5.39 34.82
CA HIS A 232 16.01 6.18 36.05
C HIS A 232 16.81 5.65 37.24
N ALA A 233 16.86 4.34 37.43
CA ALA A 233 17.59 3.72 38.54
C ALA A 233 19.10 3.97 38.47
N ASN A 234 19.66 4.12 37.26
CA ASN A 234 21.10 4.29 37.03
C ASN A 234 21.49 5.73 36.60
N ASP A 235 20.57 6.70 36.60
CA ASP A 235 20.80 8.10 36.19
C ASP A 235 21.49 8.26 34.80
N THR A 236 21.08 7.45 33.82
CA THR A 236 21.71 7.41 32.48
C THR A 236 21.04 8.32 31.44
N ALA A 237 20.12 9.21 31.85
CA ALA A 237 19.32 10.02 30.93
C ALA A 237 20.16 10.90 29.98
N GLN A 238 21.24 11.51 30.47
CA GLN A 238 22.12 12.33 29.63
C GLN A 238 22.88 11.52 28.57
N TYR A 239 23.26 10.28 28.91
CA TYR A 239 23.88 9.36 27.97
C TYR A 239 22.89 8.98 26.84
N GLU A 240 21.66 8.63 27.21
CA GLU A 240 20.59 8.33 26.26
C GLU A 240 20.28 9.52 25.34
N LEU A 241 20.23 10.75 25.88
CA LEU A 241 20.03 11.97 25.08
C LEU A 241 21.19 12.23 24.11
N ALA A 242 22.43 11.97 24.51
CA ALA A 242 23.60 12.13 23.64
C ALA A 242 23.56 11.14 22.46
N ASP A 243 23.27 9.85 22.72
CA ASP A 243 23.09 8.84 21.66
C ASP A 243 21.92 9.22 20.72
N PHE A 244 20.80 9.66 21.29
CA PHE A 244 19.63 10.10 20.52
C PHE A 244 19.97 11.28 19.60
N SER A 245 20.70 12.27 20.10
CA SER A 245 21.15 13.44 19.34
C SER A 245 22.04 13.06 18.15
N GLN A 246 22.97 12.10 18.33
CA GLN A 246 23.82 11.61 17.25
C GLN A 246 23.01 10.94 16.13
N ARG A 247 21.99 10.16 16.48
CA ARG A 247 21.08 9.52 15.51
C ARG A 247 20.26 10.55 14.74
N LEU A 248 19.75 11.58 15.44
CA LEU A 248 19.07 12.71 14.80
C LEU A 248 19.99 13.46 13.83
N GLY A 249 21.24 13.70 14.20
CA GLY A 249 22.25 14.35 13.35
C GLY A 249 22.53 13.57 12.06
N THR A 250 22.56 12.23 12.15
CA THR A 250 22.71 11.35 10.99
C THR A 250 21.50 11.46 10.05
N ILE A 251 20.28 11.41 10.59
CA ILE A 251 19.03 11.58 9.83
C ILE A 251 18.97 12.96 9.17
N PHE A 252 19.35 14.02 9.89
CA PHE A 252 19.43 15.38 9.39
C PHE A 252 20.37 15.48 8.18
N THR A 253 21.58 14.94 8.30
CA THR A 253 22.59 14.96 7.22
C THR A 253 22.07 14.25 5.97
N ILE A 254 21.45 13.07 6.12
CA ILE A 254 20.85 12.34 5.00
C ILE A 254 19.73 13.17 4.36
N ARG A 255 18.83 13.77 5.16
CA ARG A 255 17.76 14.64 4.66
C ARG A 255 18.32 15.85 3.90
N PHE A 256 19.36 16.48 4.41
CA PHE A 256 19.99 17.63 3.77
C PHE A 256 20.59 17.25 2.40
N GLN A 257 21.27 16.11 2.31
CA GLN A 257 21.77 15.59 1.03
C GLN A 257 20.64 15.27 0.04
N ILE A 258 19.53 14.71 0.52
CA ILE A 258 18.32 14.48 -0.29
C ILE A 258 17.81 15.81 -0.85
N TYR A 259 17.68 16.84 -0.01
CA TYR A 259 17.20 18.16 -0.44
C TYR A 259 18.08 18.77 -1.52
N ASN A 260 19.40 18.83 -1.30
CA ASN A 260 20.33 19.38 -2.28
C ASN A 260 20.25 18.67 -3.63
N LYS A 261 20.25 17.33 -3.63
CA LYS A 261 20.16 16.55 -4.87
C LYS A 261 18.78 16.68 -5.54
N LYS A 262 17.69 16.68 -4.76
CA LYS A 262 16.33 16.82 -5.27
C LYS A 262 16.13 18.18 -5.95
N PHE A 263 16.57 19.26 -5.31
CA PHE A 263 16.45 20.59 -5.89
C PHE A 263 17.39 20.82 -7.07
N PHE A 264 18.58 20.20 -7.08
CA PHE A 264 19.43 20.18 -8.28
C PHE A 264 18.75 19.47 -9.46
N ILE A 265 18.10 18.32 -9.22
CA ILE A 265 17.30 17.63 -10.24
C ILE A 265 16.15 18.52 -10.73
N LYS A 266 15.45 19.21 -9.82
CA LYS A 266 14.36 20.14 -10.18
C LYS A 266 14.88 21.30 -11.03
N PHE A 267 16.02 21.88 -10.66
CA PHE A 267 16.70 22.92 -11.45
C PHE A 267 17.05 22.39 -12.85
N LEU A 268 17.69 21.23 -12.95
CA LEU A 268 18.06 20.64 -14.24
C LEU A 268 16.83 20.32 -15.10
N ASN A 269 15.76 19.80 -14.51
CA ASN A 269 14.51 19.53 -15.22
C ASN A 269 13.88 20.82 -15.75
N ASN A 270 13.82 21.87 -14.92
CA ASN A 270 13.30 23.17 -15.35
C ASN A 270 14.15 23.80 -16.47
N LEU A 271 15.49 23.71 -16.36
CA LEU A 271 16.40 24.19 -17.40
C LEU A 271 16.17 23.45 -18.72
N LEU A 272 16.14 22.12 -18.70
CA LEU A 272 15.90 21.30 -19.89
C LEU A 272 14.49 21.53 -20.47
N ALA A 273 13.49 21.78 -19.63
CA ALA A 273 12.14 22.10 -20.09
C ALA A 273 12.06 23.46 -20.81
N GLN A 274 12.87 24.44 -20.40
CA GLN A 274 12.92 25.78 -21.00
C GLN A 274 13.83 25.88 -22.23
N LEU A 275 14.74 24.93 -22.44
CA LEU A 275 15.56 24.88 -23.64
C LEU A 275 14.74 24.65 -24.92
N THR A 276 13.71 23.80 -24.89
CA THR A 276 12.88 23.58 -26.09
C THR A 276 12.10 24.83 -26.52
N PRO A 277 11.37 25.54 -25.64
CA PRO A 277 10.76 26.82 -26.01
C PRO A 277 11.79 27.86 -26.48
N PHE A 278 12.98 27.89 -25.89
CA PHE A 278 14.08 28.74 -26.37
C PHE A 278 14.47 28.41 -27.82
N PHE A 279 14.61 27.12 -28.17
CA PHE A 279 14.87 26.69 -29.55
C PHE A 279 13.69 26.99 -30.48
N PHE A 280 12.44 26.87 -30.01
CA PHE A 280 11.27 27.25 -30.80
C PHE A 280 11.22 28.75 -31.09
N PHE A 281 11.53 29.60 -30.12
CA PHE A 281 11.59 31.04 -30.36
C PHE A 281 12.76 31.44 -31.26
N SER A 282 13.94 30.83 -31.08
CA SER A 282 15.11 31.17 -31.90
C SER A 282 15.02 30.63 -33.32
N ILE A 283 14.82 29.33 -33.48
CA ILE A 283 14.77 28.66 -34.79
C ILE A 283 13.40 28.88 -35.44
N GLY A 284 12.31 28.61 -34.72
CA GLY A 284 10.95 28.80 -35.24
C GLY A 284 10.65 30.28 -35.51
N GLY A 285 11.14 31.21 -34.69
CA GLY A 285 11.04 32.64 -34.98
C GLY A 285 11.81 33.05 -36.24
N TYR A 286 12.99 32.48 -36.48
CA TYR A 286 13.73 32.69 -37.74
C TYR A 286 12.96 32.14 -38.96
N LEU A 287 12.33 30.97 -38.84
CA LEU A 287 11.49 30.39 -39.91
C LEU A 287 10.24 31.22 -40.19
N VAL A 288 9.64 31.84 -39.16
CA VAL A 288 8.52 32.78 -39.33
C VAL A 288 8.97 34.05 -40.06
N ILE A 289 10.17 34.57 -39.78
CA ILE A 289 10.71 35.76 -40.47
C ILE A 289 10.98 35.47 -41.96
N ASN A 290 11.31 34.23 -42.31
CA ASN A 290 11.53 33.79 -43.69
C ASN A 290 10.25 33.31 -44.40
N ASP A 291 9.07 33.50 -43.80
CA ASP A 291 7.76 33.05 -44.31
C ASP A 291 7.64 31.52 -44.54
N GLU A 292 8.49 30.70 -43.90
CA GLU A 292 8.44 29.24 -44.01
C GLU A 292 7.36 28.64 -43.10
N ILE A 293 7.06 29.29 -41.97
CA ILE A 293 6.06 28.86 -40.99
C ILE A 293 5.20 30.06 -40.58
N SER A 294 3.89 29.86 -40.39
CA SER A 294 3.01 30.91 -39.85
C SER A 294 3.26 31.17 -38.36
N LEU A 295 3.10 32.42 -37.92
CA LEU A 295 3.17 32.79 -36.49
C LEU A 295 2.20 31.95 -35.64
N GLY A 296 0.99 31.68 -36.15
CA GLY A 296 0.00 30.84 -35.47
C GLY A 296 0.45 29.39 -35.31
N ALA A 297 1.16 28.81 -36.28
CA ALA A 297 1.74 27.48 -36.15
C ALA A 297 2.83 27.43 -35.07
N LEU A 298 3.70 28.44 -34.99
CA LEU A 298 4.70 28.54 -33.92
C LEU A 298 4.06 28.62 -32.53
N VAL A 299 3.04 29.46 -32.37
CA VAL A 299 2.29 29.59 -31.10
C VAL A 299 1.55 28.30 -30.74
N ALA A 300 0.94 27.62 -31.71
CA ALA A 300 0.26 26.34 -31.52
C ALA A 300 1.23 25.23 -31.08
N VAL A 301 2.42 25.17 -31.66
CA VAL A 301 3.45 24.20 -31.28
C VAL A 301 3.99 24.49 -29.88
N LEU A 302 4.21 25.76 -29.52
CA LEU A 302 4.61 26.16 -28.16
C LEU A 302 3.55 25.74 -27.12
N ALA A 303 2.27 25.93 -27.43
CA ALA A 303 1.16 25.50 -26.58
C ALA A 303 1.12 23.97 -26.44
N ALA A 304 1.22 23.23 -27.53
CA ALA A 304 1.23 21.76 -27.52
C ALA A 304 2.45 21.20 -26.74
N TYR A 305 3.63 21.82 -26.86
CA TYR A 305 4.81 21.41 -26.11
C TYR A 305 4.67 21.61 -24.60
N LYS A 306 4.02 22.71 -24.17
CA LYS A 306 3.71 22.93 -22.75
C LYS A 306 2.89 21.78 -22.17
N ASP A 307 1.97 21.23 -22.95
CA ASP A 307 1.11 20.11 -22.57
C ASP A 307 1.81 18.75 -22.65
N LEU A 308 2.99 18.67 -23.28
CA LEU A 308 3.81 17.46 -23.40
C LEU A 308 4.62 17.15 -22.14
N SER A 309 4.99 18.17 -21.36
CA SER A 309 5.80 18.01 -20.14
C SER A 309 5.11 17.24 -19.00
N PRO A 310 3.83 17.50 -18.66
CA PRO A 310 3.16 16.80 -17.56
C PRO A 310 3.02 15.27 -17.78
N PRO A 311 2.57 14.77 -18.95
CA PRO A 311 2.49 13.33 -19.20
C PRO A 311 3.85 12.63 -19.12
N TRP A 312 4.91 13.26 -19.65
CA TRP A 312 6.27 12.76 -19.54
C TRP A 312 6.72 12.60 -18.08
N LYS A 313 6.51 13.63 -17.25
CA LYS A 313 6.82 13.58 -15.81
C LYS A 313 6.03 12.50 -15.08
N ALA A 314 4.76 12.31 -15.46
CA ALA A 314 3.91 11.29 -14.88
C ALA A 314 4.42 9.87 -15.21
N LEU A 315 4.87 9.63 -16.44
CA LEU A 315 5.48 8.34 -16.84
C LEU A 315 6.80 8.05 -16.12
N LEU A 316 7.66 9.05 -15.93
CA LEU A 316 8.89 8.90 -15.14
C LEU A 316 8.60 8.58 -13.66
N THR A 317 7.55 9.19 -13.11
CA THR A 317 7.10 8.93 -11.74
C THR A 317 6.50 7.52 -11.63
N TYR A 318 5.68 7.13 -12.61
CA TYR A 318 5.12 5.79 -12.71
C TYR A 318 6.21 4.71 -12.71
N TYR A 319 7.27 4.86 -13.50
CA TYR A 319 8.38 3.91 -13.54
C TYR A 319 9.04 3.70 -12.16
N GLN A 320 9.14 4.76 -11.34
CA GLN A 320 9.67 4.68 -9.99
C GLN A 320 8.71 3.94 -9.06
N ILE A 321 7.43 4.33 -9.07
CA ILE A 321 6.38 3.69 -8.26
C ILE A 321 6.28 2.20 -8.60
N GLN A 322 6.37 1.85 -9.88
CA GLN A 322 6.39 0.47 -10.36
C GLN A 322 7.56 -0.32 -9.75
N ALA A 323 8.78 0.23 -9.80
CA ALA A 323 9.97 -0.45 -9.27
C ALA A 323 9.86 -0.66 -7.76
N ASP A 324 9.42 0.36 -7.02
CA ASP A 324 9.26 0.28 -5.56
C ASP A 324 8.13 -0.68 -5.16
N SER A 325 6.99 -0.64 -5.87
CA SER A 325 5.85 -1.53 -5.61
C SER A 325 6.16 -2.99 -5.88
N ARG A 326 6.98 -3.28 -6.90
CA ARG A 326 7.45 -4.65 -7.15
C ARG A 326 8.27 -5.19 -5.98
N ILE A 327 9.25 -4.42 -5.50
CA ILE A 327 10.10 -4.82 -4.36
C ILE A 327 9.26 -5.01 -3.09
N LYS A 328 8.36 -4.07 -2.81
CA LYS A 328 7.46 -4.14 -1.65
C LYS A 328 6.54 -5.35 -1.72
N TYR A 329 5.94 -5.61 -2.87
CA TYR A 329 5.09 -6.78 -3.07
C TYR A 329 5.86 -8.07 -2.85
N ASP A 330 7.06 -8.20 -3.42
CA ASP A 330 7.90 -9.38 -3.23
C ASP A 330 8.24 -9.59 -1.75
N GLN A 331 8.57 -8.53 -1.01
CA GLN A 331 8.84 -8.56 0.43
C GLN A 331 7.61 -8.97 1.26
N VAL A 332 6.43 -8.39 0.96
CA VAL A 332 5.18 -8.74 1.64
C VAL A 332 4.84 -10.20 1.37
N ILE A 333 4.86 -10.63 0.11
CA ILE A 333 4.51 -12.02 -0.22
C ILE A 333 5.47 -13.00 0.45
N SER A 334 6.79 -12.73 0.44
CA SER A 334 7.76 -13.64 1.05
C SER A 334 7.55 -13.85 2.54
N GLN A 335 7.08 -12.84 3.27
CA GLN A 335 6.77 -12.96 4.70
C GLN A 335 5.47 -13.74 4.97
N PHE A 336 4.61 -13.88 3.96
CA PHE A 336 3.33 -14.60 4.05
C PHE A 336 3.37 -15.97 3.35
N GLU A 337 4.57 -16.52 3.18
CA GLU A 337 4.81 -17.90 2.77
C GLU A 337 5.82 -18.59 3.72
N PRO A 338 5.54 -18.66 5.05
CA PRO A 338 6.42 -19.35 5.98
C PRO A 338 6.49 -20.86 5.67
N GLN A 339 7.57 -21.50 6.12
CA GLN A 339 7.66 -22.97 6.08
C GLN A 339 6.60 -23.58 6.99
N GLY A 340 6.03 -24.73 6.60
CA GLY A 340 4.98 -25.39 7.37
C GLY A 340 3.64 -24.64 7.37
N LEU A 341 3.38 -23.77 6.37
CA LEU A 341 2.07 -23.17 6.18
C LEU A 341 1.01 -24.27 5.98
N MET A 342 -0.03 -24.28 6.81
CA MET A 342 -1.11 -25.26 6.71
C MET A 342 -1.79 -25.19 5.34
N ASP A 343 -2.10 -26.34 4.74
CA ASP A 343 -2.81 -26.41 3.45
C ASP A 343 -4.20 -25.78 3.51
N GLU A 344 -4.64 -25.23 2.37
CA GLU A 344 -5.91 -24.48 2.30
C GLU A 344 -7.10 -25.41 2.50
N ASP A 345 -7.02 -26.61 1.95
CA ASP A 345 -8.08 -27.62 2.01
C ASP A 345 -8.32 -28.07 3.46
N LYS A 346 -7.28 -28.11 4.31
CA LYS A 346 -7.40 -28.45 5.74
C LYS A 346 -8.07 -27.35 6.58
N GLN A 347 -8.05 -26.10 6.12
CA GLN A 347 -8.70 -24.97 6.80
C GLN A 347 -10.21 -24.92 6.52
N TYR A 348 -10.62 -25.28 5.29
CA TYR A 348 -12.01 -25.15 4.82
C TYR A 348 -12.79 -26.46 4.83
N ALA A 349 -12.15 -27.61 5.08
CA ALA A 349 -12.85 -28.88 5.23
C ALA A 349 -13.76 -28.87 6.47
N ASP A 350 -14.93 -29.51 6.36
CA ASP A 350 -15.87 -29.60 7.48
C ASP A 350 -15.59 -30.82 8.35
N ALA A 351 -15.98 -30.72 9.62
CA ALA A 351 -15.74 -31.78 10.60
C ALA A 351 -16.71 -32.97 10.45
N ASP A 352 -17.86 -32.77 9.80
CA ASP A 352 -18.91 -33.80 9.67
C ASP A 352 -18.50 -34.98 8.79
N GLU A 353 -17.40 -34.85 8.04
CA GLU A 353 -16.82 -35.93 7.21
C GLU A 353 -15.98 -36.93 8.01
N PHE A 354 -15.69 -36.67 9.29
CA PHE A 354 -14.77 -37.46 10.10
C PHE A 354 -15.47 -38.13 11.29
N GLU A 355 -15.16 -39.42 11.51
CA GLU A 355 -15.69 -40.23 12.62
C GLU A 355 -15.28 -39.68 14.00
N SER A 356 -15.99 -40.11 15.04
CA SER A 356 -15.74 -39.73 16.44
C SER A 356 -14.34 -40.15 16.91
N PHE A 357 -13.76 -39.37 17.83
CA PHE A 357 -12.50 -39.69 18.53
C PHE A 357 -12.74 -40.79 19.58
N ASP A 358 -13.09 -41.99 19.11
CA ASP A 358 -13.26 -43.17 19.95
C ASP A 358 -12.02 -44.07 19.85
N GLY A 359 -11.61 -44.69 20.95
CA GLY A 359 -10.50 -45.66 20.97
C GLY A 359 -9.27 -45.16 21.71
N GLU A 360 -8.09 -45.29 21.09
CA GLU A 360 -6.80 -45.06 21.73
C GLU A 360 -6.04 -43.90 21.09
N VAL A 361 -5.26 -43.19 21.91
CA VAL A 361 -4.22 -42.27 21.48
C VAL A 361 -2.89 -43.01 21.49
N ALA A 362 -2.16 -42.98 20.39
CA ALA A 362 -0.89 -43.67 20.23
C ALA A 362 0.15 -42.79 19.55
N ALA A 363 1.34 -42.69 20.15
CA ALA A 363 2.51 -42.06 19.57
C ALA A 363 3.59 -43.09 19.28
N ALA A 364 4.18 -43.01 18.09
CA ALA A 364 5.28 -43.86 17.67
C ALA A 364 6.48 -42.99 17.26
N ASN A 365 7.57 -43.10 18.02
CA ASN A 365 8.83 -42.39 17.82
C ASN A 365 8.66 -40.87 17.64
N LEU A 366 7.79 -40.26 18.45
CA LEU A 366 7.41 -38.86 18.34
C LEU A 366 8.57 -37.96 18.75
N SER A 367 8.97 -37.08 17.84
CA SER A 367 10.10 -36.17 18.02
C SER A 367 9.72 -34.75 17.62
N LEU A 368 10.29 -33.78 18.32
CA LEU A 368 10.21 -32.36 17.99
C LEU A 368 11.61 -31.76 18.05
N GLN A 369 11.98 -31.10 16.97
CA GLN A 369 13.18 -30.27 16.87
C GLN A 369 12.76 -28.83 16.63
N ASP A 370 13.46 -27.88 17.25
CA ASP A 370 13.36 -26.48 16.84
C ASP A 370 14.08 -26.26 15.49
N GLU A 371 13.95 -25.08 14.90
CA GLU A 371 14.60 -24.68 13.65
C GLU A 371 16.14 -24.77 13.71
N ASP A 372 16.74 -24.59 14.88
CA ASP A 372 18.19 -24.78 15.10
C ASP A 372 18.60 -26.27 15.20
N GLN A 373 17.67 -27.19 14.87
CA GLN A 373 17.80 -28.65 14.97
C GLN A 373 18.08 -29.16 16.39
N VAL A 374 17.82 -28.34 17.40
CA VAL A 374 17.87 -28.76 18.80
C VAL A 374 16.67 -29.65 19.08
N THR A 375 16.92 -30.87 19.53
CA THR A 375 15.86 -31.82 19.85
C THR A 375 15.25 -31.50 21.22
N ILE A 376 13.98 -31.12 21.22
CA ILE A 376 13.20 -30.80 22.43
C ILE A 376 12.51 -32.08 22.95
N VAL A 377 11.90 -32.84 22.04
CA VAL A 377 11.27 -34.13 22.32
C VAL A 377 11.93 -35.18 21.46
N ASN A 378 12.37 -36.29 22.05
CA ASN A 378 13.18 -37.30 21.36
C ASN A 378 12.55 -38.69 21.44
N GLY A 379 11.92 -39.14 20.35
CA GLY A 379 11.51 -40.52 20.14
C GLY A 379 10.53 -41.08 21.17
N VAL A 380 9.55 -40.28 21.59
CA VAL A 380 8.59 -40.67 22.62
C VAL A 380 7.59 -41.70 22.05
N ASN A 381 7.31 -42.74 22.83
CA ASN A 381 6.32 -43.78 22.51
C ASN A 381 5.35 -43.93 23.68
N PHE A 382 4.05 -43.85 23.40
CA PHE A 382 3.01 -44.12 24.40
C PHE A 382 1.73 -44.59 23.73
N LYS A 383 0.87 -45.22 24.53
CA LYS A 383 -0.46 -45.67 24.10
C LYS A 383 -1.41 -45.66 25.29
N PHE A 384 -2.56 -45.02 25.15
CA PHE A 384 -3.61 -45.00 26.18
C PHE A 384 -5.01 -44.82 25.56
N PRO A 385 -6.07 -45.38 26.16
CA PRO A 385 -7.46 -45.10 25.80
C PRO A 385 -7.82 -43.61 25.97
N VAL A 386 -8.63 -43.04 25.07
CA VAL A 386 -9.10 -41.64 25.17
C VAL A 386 -9.88 -41.37 26.48
N SER A 387 -10.48 -42.40 27.08
CA SER A 387 -11.19 -42.33 28.36
C SER A 387 -10.29 -42.14 29.59
N ASP A 388 -8.98 -42.34 29.45
CA ASP A 388 -8.07 -42.39 30.59
C ASP A 388 -7.64 -40.98 31.02
N HIS A 389 -7.43 -40.82 32.33
CA HIS A 389 -6.82 -39.62 32.91
C HIS A 389 -5.32 -39.82 33.01
N VAL A 390 -4.57 -39.21 32.11
CA VAL A 390 -3.10 -39.36 32.03
C VAL A 390 -2.40 -38.09 32.51
N ALA A 391 -1.41 -38.26 33.38
CA ALA A 391 -0.57 -37.16 33.87
C ALA A 391 0.84 -37.23 33.25
N VAL A 392 1.33 -36.10 32.73
CA VAL A 392 2.71 -35.93 32.24
C VAL A 392 3.46 -35.05 33.24
N VAL A 393 4.48 -35.61 33.89
CA VAL A 393 5.29 -34.94 34.91
C VAL A 393 6.75 -34.86 34.49
N GLY A 394 7.40 -33.75 34.82
CA GLY A 394 8.79 -33.49 34.48
C GLY A 394 9.28 -32.13 34.98
N SER A 395 10.60 -31.97 35.06
CA SER A 395 11.24 -30.70 35.44
C SER A 395 10.84 -29.55 34.50
N SER A 396 11.11 -28.31 34.90
CA SER A 396 11.03 -27.17 33.99
C SER A 396 11.87 -27.46 32.74
N SER A 397 11.37 -27.08 31.56
CA SER A 397 12.02 -27.29 30.26
C SER A 397 12.24 -28.75 29.84
N SER A 398 11.47 -29.70 30.39
CA SER A 398 11.53 -31.12 29.99
C SER A 398 10.84 -31.44 28.65
N GLY A 399 10.29 -30.45 27.94
CA GLY A 399 9.52 -30.66 26.71
C GLY A 399 8.05 -31.05 26.92
N LYS A 400 7.56 -31.02 28.17
CA LYS A 400 6.18 -31.41 28.51
C LYS A 400 5.13 -30.53 27.84
N GLU A 401 5.40 -29.23 27.70
CA GLU A 401 4.46 -28.30 27.07
C GLU A 401 4.41 -28.54 25.56
N GLU A 402 5.56 -28.75 24.93
CA GLU A 402 5.68 -29.10 23.52
C GLU A 402 5.00 -30.43 23.20
N LEU A 403 5.13 -31.43 24.09
CA LEU A 403 4.42 -32.69 23.96
C LEU A 403 2.89 -32.50 24.00
N MET A 404 2.39 -31.67 24.92
CA MET A 404 0.96 -31.35 25.01
C MET A 404 0.47 -30.58 23.77
N LEU A 405 1.28 -29.66 23.23
CA LEU A 405 0.97 -28.94 21.99
C LEU A 405 0.91 -29.88 20.78
N MET A 406 1.81 -30.87 20.69
CA MET A 406 1.74 -31.90 19.65
C MET A 406 0.51 -32.81 19.83
N LEU A 407 0.18 -33.20 21.06
CA LEU A 407 -1.03 -33.97 21.37
C LEU A 407 -2.32 -33.25 20.96
N ALA A 408 -2.36 -31.94 21.17
CA ALA A 408 -3.46 -31.08 20.74
C ALA A 408 -3.40 -30.70 19.25
N ARG A 409 -2.39 -31.17 18.52
CA ARG A 409 -2.10 -30.82 17.12
C ARG A 409 -2.04 -29.31 16.87
N LEU A 410 -1.50 -28.59 17.85
CA LEU A 410 -1.19 -27.17 17.77
C LEU A 410 0.22 -26.93 17.18
N ILE A 411 1.08 -27.95 17.26
CA ILE A 411 2.40 -28.01 16.60
C ILE A 411 2.54 -29.37 15.93
N GLU A 412 3.12 -29.43 14.74
CA GLU A 412 3.42 -30.69 14.06
C GLU A 412 4.75 -31.29 14.53
N PRO A 413 4.84 -32.62 14.72
CA PRO A 413 6.10 -33.27 15.08
C PRO A 413 7.10 -33.22 13.91
N THR A 414 8.39 -33.12 14.21
CA THR A 414 9.45 -33.22 13.20
C THR A 414 9.77 -34.67 12.80
N GLY A 415 9.36 -35.63 13.62
CA GLY A 415 9.48 -37.05 13.32
C GLY A 415 8.52 -37.91 14.13
N GLY A 416 8.28 -39.13 13.65
CA GLY A 416 7.31 -40.04 14.23
C GLY A 416 5.88 -39.78 13.77
N ARG A 417 4.91 -40.41 14.43
CA ARG A 417 3.49 -40.26 14.13
C ARG A 417 2.66 -40.22 15.41
N LEU A 418 1.54 -39.51 15.34
CA LEU A 418 0.57 -39.42 16.41
C LEU A 418 -0.81 -39.76 15.85
N ASN A 419 -1.43 -40.80 16.41
CA ASN A 419 -2.73 -41.30 16.00
C ASN A 419 -3.73 -41.14 17.16
N ALA A 420 -4.97 -40.83 16.82
CA ALA A 420 -6.07 -40.81 17.75
C ALA A 420 -7.31 -41.42 17.07
N GLY A 421 -7.91 -42.44 17.72
CA GLY A 421 -9.07 -43.15 17.18
C GLY A 421 -8.81 -43.81 15.83
N GLY A 422 -7.62 -44.38 15.65
CA GLY A 422 -7.21 -45.06 14.41
C GLY A 422 -6.76 -44.14 13.27
N ASN A 423 -6.92 -42.83 13.41
CA ASN A 423 -6.60 -41.85 12.37
C ASN A 423 -5.32 -41.06 12.71
N GLU A 424 -4.51 -40.74 11.71
CA GLU A 424 -3.29 -39.95 11.88
C GLU A 424 -3.66 -38.46 12.04
N LEU A 425 -3.26 -37.84 13.16
CA LEU A 425 -3.68 -36.48 13.50
C LEU A 425 -3.16 -35.44 12.51
N SER A 426 -1.98 -35.64 11.93
CA SER A 426 -1.35 -34.73 10.95
C SER A 426 -2.18 -34.57 9.66
N GLU A 427 -2.98 -35.57 9.30
CA GLU A 427 -3.76 -35.61 8.06
C GLU A 427 -5.16 -34.98 8.21
N MET A 428 -5.68 -34.87 9.43
CA MET A 428 -7.03 -34.37 9.69
C MET A 428 -7.20 -32.88 9.29
N PRO A 429 -8.42 -32.37 9.10
CA PRO A 429 -8.66 -30.93 9.07
C PRO A 429 -8.58 -30.28 10.45
N GLU A 430 -8.29 -28.98 10.51
CA GLU A 430 -8.32 -28.22 11.77
C GLU A 430 -9.74 -28.18 12.37
N ALA A 431 -10.77 -28.20 11.52
CA ALA A 431 -12.16 -28.29 11.94
C ALA A 431 -12.46 -29.56 12.78
N VAL A 432 -11.71 -30.65 12.57
CA VAL A 432 -11.88 -31.89 13.35
C VAL A 432 -11.15 -31.78 14.67
N THR A 433 -9.85 -31.49 14.63
CA THR A 433 -9.01 -31.45 15.84
C THR A 433 -9.41 -30.30 16.77
N GLY A 434 -9.68 -29.10 16.24
CA GLY A 434 -10.08 -27.93 17.02
C GLY A 434 -11.49 -28.02 17.62
N ARG A 435 -12.37 -28.89 17.08
CA ARG A 435 -13.73 -29.12 17.63
C ARG A 435 -13.80 -30.30 18.61
N ARG A 436 -12.85 -31.23 18.53
CA ARG A 436 -12.87 -32.49 19.30
C ARG A 436 -11.82 -32.54 20.40
N ILE A 437 -10.78 -31.71 20.33
CA ILE A 437 -9.73 -31.61 21.34
C ILE A 437 -9.81 -30.25 22.02
N GLY A 438 -10.08 -30.24 23.33
CA GLY A 438 -9.97 -29.05 24.15
C GLY A 438 -8.54 -28.89 24.68
N PHE A 439 -7.92 -27.74 24.43
CA PHE A 439 -6.58 -27.41 24.95
C PHE A 439 -6.64 -26.21 25.88
N VAL A 440 -6.05 -26.34 27.07
CA VAL A 440 -5.91 -25.26 28.05
C VAL A 440 -4.42 -25.13 28.38
N GLY A 441 -3.80 -24.08 27.86
CA GLY A 441 -2.38 -23.75 28.12
C GLY A 441 -2.18 -23.01 29.43
N GLN A 442 -0.92 -22.75 29.80
CA GLN A 442 -0.56 -22.00 31.02
C GLN A 442 -1.14 -20.58 31.03
N ASN A 443 -1.14 -19.90 29.88
CA ASN A 443 -1.66 -18.56 29.72
C ASN A 443 -2.87 -18.61 28.77
N ALA A 444 -4.08 -18.53 29.33
CA ALA A 444 -5.29 -18.43 28.52
C ALA A 444 -5.41 -17.01 27.93
N TYR A 445 -5.69 -16.93 26.63
CA TYR A 445 -5.96 -15.65 25.97
C TYR A 445 -7.45 -15.30 26.10
N ILE A 446 -7.75 -14.07 26.52
CA ILE A 446 -9.11 -13.53 26.59
C ILE A 446 -9.21 -12.43 25.54
N PHE A 447 -10.13 -12.60 24.58
CA PHE A 447 -10.40 -11.59 23.56
C PHE A 447 -11.07 -10.37 24.19
N SER A 448 -10.77 -9.17 23.67
CA SER A 448 -11.45 -7.93 24.02
C SER A 448 -12.90 -7.93 23.53
N SER A 449 -13.76 -8.65 24.27
CA SER A 449 -15.18 -8.87 24.01
C SER A 449 -15.90 -9.21 25.31
N SER A 450 -17.21 -9.46 25.26
CA SER A 450 -17.97 -9.85 26.46
C SER A 450 -17.50 -11.19 27.03
N LEU A 451 -17.79 -11.43 28.32
CA LEU A 451 -17.56 -12.74 28.94
C LEU A 451 -18.30 -13.86 28.18
N LYS A 452 -19.56 -13.60 27.78
CA LYS A 452 -20.38 -14.52 26.97
C LYS A 452 -19.67 -14.88 25.66
N ASP A 453 -19.08 -13.91 24.98
CA ASP A 453 -18.40 -14.13 23.71
C ASP A 453 -17.13 -14.96 23.85
N ASN A 454 -16.36 -14.72 24.91
CA ASN A 454 -15.18 -15.52 25.24
C ASN A 454 -15.57 -16.97 25.59
N LEU A 455 -16.58 -17.18 26.43
CA LEU A 455 -17.04 -18.52 26.84
C LEU A 455 -17.61 -19.33 25.66
N LEU A 456 -18.28 -18.67 24.72
CA LEU A 456 -18.88 -19.32 23.55
C LEU A 456 -17.95 -19.35 22.32
N TYR A 457 -16.73 -18.81 22.41
CA TYR A 457 -15.81 -18.68 21.27
C TYR A 457 -15.56 -20.03 20.58
N GLY A 458 -15.31 -21.09 21.37
CA GLY A 458 -15.08 -22.44 20.88
C GLY A 458 -16.27 -23.07 20.14
N LEU A 459 -17.45 -22.43 20.13
CA LEU A 459 -18.64 -22.88 19.42
C LEU A 459 -18.92 -22.07 18.12
N LYS A 460 -18.14 -21.01 17.85
CA LYS A 460 -18.33 -20.10 16.72
C LYS A 460 -17.59 -20.58 15.47
N HIS A 461 -18.00 -21.71 14.89
CA HIS A 461 -17.33 -22.30 13.72
C HIS A 461 -17.77 -21.75 12.37
N ARG A 462 -18.90 -21.03 12.32
CA ARG A 462 -19.45 -20.43 11.11
C ARG A 462 -19.89 -19.00 11.42
N PRO A 463 -19.89 -18.09 10.42
CA PRO A 463 -20.53 -16.79 10.57
C PRO A 463 -21.97 -16.98 11.03
N ARG A 464 -22.42 -16.19 12.00
CA ARG A 464 -23.84 -16.12 12.31
C ARG A 464 -24.54 -15.44 11.15
N ASP A 465 -25.67 -16.01 10.72
CA ASP A 465 -26.57 -15.34 9.79
C ASP A 465 -27.33 -14.32 10.64
N ASP A 466 -26.83 -13.08 10.70
CA ASP A 466 -27.34 -12.03 11.56
C ASP A 466 -28.68 -11.47 11.01
N GLY A 467 -29.69 -12.34 10.86
CA GLY A 467 -31.06 -11.97 10.55
C GLY A 467 -31.86 -11.49 11.75
N ASP A 468 -31.45 -11.85 12.98
CA ASP A 468 -32.25 -11.63 14.20
C ASP A 468 -31.54 -10.84 15.32
N ASP A 469 -30.23 -10.57 15.21
CA ASP A 469 -29.45 -9.84 16.23
C ASP A 469 -28.65 -8.68 15.60
N ALA A 470 -29.31 -7.81 14.83
CA ALA A 470 -28.79 -6.44 14.69
C ALA A 470 -28.71 -5.85 16.11
N PRO A 471 -27.59 -5.22 16.53
CA PRO A 471 -27.53 -4.61 17.83
C PRO A 471 -28.67 -3.61 17.90
N ALA A 472 -29.63 -3.85 18.81
CA ALA A 472 -30.59 -2.83 19.18
C ALA A 472 -29.77 -1.58 19.47
N GLU A 473 -29.96 -0.55 18.65
CA GLU A 473 -29.45 0.78 18.91
C GLU A 473 -29.64 1.01 20.41
N SER A 474 -28.57 1.35 21.11
CA SER A 474 -28.64 1.72 22.51
C SER A 474 -29.64 2.87 22.60
N SER A 475 -30.89 2.57 22.92
CA SER A 475 -31.89 3.53 23.35
C SER A 475 -31.53 3.95 24.76
N GLY A 476 -30.38 4.62 24.88
CA GLY A 476 -30.05 5.50 25.98
C GLY A 476 -30.68 6.84 25.67
N ASN A 477 -31.63 7.23 26.52
CA ASN A 477 -32.33 8.50 26.53
C ASN A 477 -31.37 9.69 26.26
N PRO A 478 -31.76 10.72 25.48
CA PRO A 478 -30.92 11.89 25.28
C PRO A 478 -31.02 12.79 26.51
N GLU A 479 -30.10 12.62 27.47
CA GLU A 479 -29.85 13.69 28.44
C GLU A 479 -29.04 14.81 27.76
N THR A 480 -29.55 16.01 27.94
CA THR A 480 -29.14 17.30 27.39
C THR A 480 -27.65 17.62 27.61
N PRO A 481 -27.02 18.39 26.71
CA PRO A 481 -25.62 18.78 26.88
C PRO A 481 -25.54 19.93 27.90
N GLU A 482 -25.24 19.60 29.16
CA GLU A 482 -24.68 20.59 30.08
C GLU A 482 -23.17 20.70 29.83
N THR A 483 -22.75 21.91 29.49
CA THR A 483 -21.36 22.35 29.35
C THR A 483 -20.54 22.02 30.60
N PRO A 484 -19.32 21.48 30.49
CA PRO A 484 -18.40 21.48 31.61
C PRO A 484 -17.71 22.83 31.68
N GLU A 485 -18.16 23.67 32.63
CA GLU A 485 -17.25 24.53 33.36
C GLU A 485 -16.14 23.65 33.97
N THR A 486 -14.89 24.11 33.87
CA THR A 486 -13.76 23.58 34.64
C THR A 486 -14.06 23.61 36.13
N PRO A 487 -13.75 22.54 36.86
CA PRO A 487 -13.13 22.72 38.15
C PRO A 487 -11.89 21.85 38.38
N GLU A 488 -11.14 22.33 39.34
CA GLU A 488 -9.88 21.92 39.93
C GLU A 488 -9.64 20.41 40.11
N ALA A 489 -8.35 20.07 40.14
CA ALA A 489 -7.82 18.77 40.47
C ALA A 489 -8.29 18.26 41.84
N PRO A 490 -8.38 16.93 41.99
CA PRO A 490 -8.14 16.30 43.28
C PRO A 490 -7.03 15.24 43.24
N GLU A 491 -6.17 15.38 44.23
CA GLU A 491 -5.51 14.38 45.08
C GLU A 491 -5.59 12.89 44.69
N THR A 492 -4.38 12.31 44.68
CA THR A 492 -4.00 10.96 45.13
C THR A 492 -5.13 10.03 45.58
N ALA A 493 -5.26 8.88 44.92
CA ALA A 493 -5.98 7.72 45.43
C ALA A 493 -5.10 6.46 45.31
N GLU A 494 -5.11 5.72 46.41
CA GLU A 494 -4.26 4.62 46.81
C GLU A 494 -4.45 3.35 45.97
N THR A 495 -3.41 2.52 45.98
CA THR A 495 -3.44 1.13 45.51
C THR A 495 -4.15 0.25 46.55
N PRO A 496 -4.85 -0.82 46.15
CA PRO A 496 -5.52 -1.69 47.11
C PRO A 496 -4.50 -2.65 47.75
N GLU A 497 -4.29 -2.50 49.06
CA GLU A 497 -3.60 -3.47 49.91
C GLU A 497 -4.40 -4.77 50.00
N THR A 498 -3.77 -5.87 49.62
CA THR A 498 -4.18 -7.22 49.99
C THR A 498 -3.78 -7.50 51.43
N SER A 499 -4.77 -7.96 52.20
CA SER A 499 -4.68 -8.41 53.58
C SER A 499 -3.62 -9.48 53.81
N GLU A 500 -2.67 -9.22 54.71
CA GLU A 500 -2.05 -10.26 55.54
C GLU A 500 -1.79 -9.73 56.96
N THR A 501 -2.17 -10.57 57.91
CA THR A 501 -2.35 -10.32 59.33
C THR A 501 -1.07 -10.60 60.13
N THR A 502 -0.78 -9.70 61.08
CA THR A 502 -0.12 -9.93 62.40
C THR A 502 1.33 -10.43 62.44
N GLU A 503 2.24 -9.61 63.00
CA GLU A 503 2.74 -9.79 64.38
C GLU A 503 3.63 -8.61 64.81
N ALA A 504 3.58 -8.33 66.11
CA ALA A 504 4.14 -7.17 66.79
C ALA A 504 5.63 -7.35 67.17
N SER A 505 6.39 -6.26 67.16
CA SER A 505 7.34 -5.94 68.24
C SER A 505 7.89 -4.52 68.09
N GLU A 506 7.65 -3.70 69.10
CA GLU A 506 8.31 -2.43 69.39
C GLU A 506 9.83 -2.64 69.55
N THR A 507 10.67 -1.75 68.98
CA THR A 507 11.75 -1.09 69.74
C THR A 507 12.22 0.16 69.00
N GLN A 508 12.12 1.31 69.69
CA GLN A 508 12.88 2.52 69.41
C GLN A 508 14.36 2.26 69.72
N GLU A 509 15.28 2.73 68.87
CA GLU A 509 16.45 3.47 69.36
C GLU A 509 17.08 4.34 68.27
N ALA A 510 17.76 5.37 68.75
CA ALA A 510 18.06 6.61 68.07
C ALA A 510 19.45 6.64 67.41
N SER A 511 19.64 7.74 66.67
CA SER A 511 20.86 8.55 66.53
C SER A 511 22.05 8.03 65.70
N GLU A 512 22.49 8.93 64.81
CA GLU A 512 23.86 9.21 64.37
C GLU A 512 24.57 8.14 63.52
N THR A 513 24.65 8.32 62.20
CA THR A 513 25.72 9.08 61.49
C THR A 513 25.42 9.22 60.01
#